data_AF-A0A9E0A300-F1
#
_entry.id   AF-A0A9E0A300-F1
#
_cell.length_a   1.000
_cell.length_b   1.000
_cell.length_c   1.000
_cell.angle_alpha   90.00
_cell.angle_beta   90.00
_cell.angle_gamma   90.00
#
_symmetry.space_group_name_H-M   'P 1'
#
loop_
_entity.id
_entity.type
_entity.pdbx_description
1 polymer ?
#
loop_
_entity_poly.entity_id
_entity_poly.type
_entity_poly.pdbx_seq_one_letter_code
_entity_poly.pdbx_strand_id
1 'polypeptide(L)'
;MHPVRKQRLWLVLFLVVFSSSAIGLMAYALRGNINLFYPPVEVAAGLAPVGQNIRVGGMVVEGSVQRSDSSLEVRFDVTDYEAVVPVVYTGILPDLFDEGQGAVAAGKLDENGVLQASEVLAKHDENYMPPEVAEALEASKSRMAEQSGEQGYGQ
;
A
#
# COMPACT_ATOMS: atom_id res chain seq x y z
N MET A 1 4.46 -63.04 -8.11
CA MET A 1 4.26 -61.58 -8.14
C MET A 1 5.21 -60.97 -9.18
N HIS A 2 4.73 -60.27 -10.21
CA HIS A 2 5.60 -59.71 -11.26
C HIS A 2 6.49 -58.59 -10.71
N PRO A 3 7.83 -58.75 -10.64
CA PRO A 3 8.74 -57.80 -10.01
C PRO A 3 8.68 -56.41 -10.66
N VAL A 4 8.48 -56.37 -11.98
CA VAL A 4 8.32 -55.12 -12.76
C VAL A 4 7.09 -54.31 -12.34
N ARG A 5 5.98 -54.97 -11.96
CA ARG A 5 4.75 -54.29 -11.51
C ARG A 5 4.94 -53.67 -10.13
N LYS A 6 5.67 -54.35 -9.23
CA LYS A 6 6.05 -53.78 -7.92
C LYS A 6 6.99 -52.58 -8.06
N GLN A 7 7.96 -52.65 -8.97
CA GLN A 7 8.90 -51.55 -9.19
C GLN A 7 8.21 -50.30 -9.76
N ARG A 8 7.29 -50.46 -10.72
CA ARG A 8 6.45 -49.35 -11.23
C ARG A 8 5.56 -48.76 -10.15
N LEU A 9 4.97 -49.59 -9.28
CA LEU A 9 4.16 -49.12 -8.15
C LEU A 9 4.98 -48.25 -7.19
N TRP A 10 6.19 -48.68 -6.82
CA TRP A 10 7.10 -47.90 -5.97
C TRP A 10 7.51 -46.57 -6.62
N LEU A 11 7.75 -46.57 -7.93
CA LEU A 11 8.09 -45.35 -8.68
C LEU A 11 6.94 -44.34 -8.69
N VAL A 12 5.71 -44.81 -8.93
CA VAL A 12 4.50 -43.97 -8.88
C VAL A 12 4.25 -43.44 -7.47
N LEU A 13 4.38 -44.29 -6.45
CA LEU A 13 4.20 -43.88 -5.05
C LEU A 13 5.24 -42.82 -4.66
N PHE A 14 6.51 -43.02 -5.03
CA PHE A 14 7.57 -42.05 -4.80
C PHE A 14 7.26 -40.71 -5.48
N LEU A 15 6.84 -40.74 -6.75
CA LEU A 15 6.47 -39.52 -7.49
C LEU A 15 5.32 -38.78 -6.80
N VAL A 16 4.28 -39.49 -6.37
CA VAL A 16 3.12 -38.91 -5.69
C VAL A 16 3.51 -38.30 -4.35
N VAL A 17 4.30 -39.00 -3.53
CA VAL A 17 4.76 -38.50 -2.23
C VAL A 17 5.67 -37.28 -2.42
N PHE A 18 6.61 -37.35 -3.36
CA PHE A 18 7.53 -36.25 -3.65
C PHE A 18 6.77 -35.02 -4.15
N SER A 19 5.85 -35.20 -5.09
CA SER A 19 5.01 -34.11 -5.61
C SER A 19 4.11 -33.51 -4.54
N SER A 20 3.49 -34.34 -3.69
CA SER A 20 2.64 -33.88 -2.59
C SER A 20 3.43 -33.07 -1.56
N SER A 21 4.64 -33.53 -1.21
CA SER A 21 5.54 -32.80 -0.32
C SER A 21 5.97 -31.46 -0.92
N ALA A 22 6.31 -31.42 -2.21
CA ALA A 22 6.66 -30.17 -2.89
C ALA A 22 5.50 -29.15 -2.85
N ILE A 23 4.29 -29.59 -3.18
CA ILE A 23 3.08 -28.74 -3.12
C ILE A 23 2.81 -28.27 -1.68
N GLY A 24 2.92 -29.16 -0.70
CA GLY A 24 2.71 -28.82 0.72
C GLY A 24 3.69 -27.77 1.23
N LEU A 25 4.98 -27.92 0.90
CA LEU A 25 6.01 -26.93 1.26
C LEU A 25 5.77 -25.59 0.56
N MET A 26 5.36 -25.61 -0.71
CA MET A 26 5.05 -24.39 -1.46
C MET A 26 3.85 -23.64 -0.88
N ALA A 27 2.77 -24.36 -0.54
CA ALA A 27 1.60 -23.76 0.12
C ALA A 27 1.93 -23.18 1.49
N TYR A 28 2.78 -23.87 2.27
CA TYR A 28 3.26 -23.37 3.57
C TYR A 28 4.07 -22.07 3.43
N ALA A 29 4.99 -22.01 2.45
CA ALA A 29 5.79 -20.83 2.20
C ALA A 29 4.95 -19.62 1.75
N LEU A 30 3.92 -19.85 0.91
CA LEU A 30 3.03 -18.80 0.44
C LEU A 30 2.19 -18.18 1.55
N ARG A 31 1.77 -18.97 2.55
CA ARG A 31 0.92 -18.49 3.65
C ARG A 31 1.55 -17.35 4.45
N GLY A 32 2.88 -17.32 4.57
CA GLY A 32 3.61 -16.27 5.30
C GLY A 32 3.89 -15.00 4.51
N ASN A 33 3.63 -14.96 3.19
CA ASN A 33 3.99 -13.85 2.31
C ASN A 33 2.77 -13.18 1.66
N ILE A 34 1.59 -13.30 2.27
CA ILE A 34 0.38 -12.64 1.76
C ILE A 34 0.32 -11.25 2.35
N ASN A 35 0.42 -10.23 1.49
CA ASN A 35 0.30 -8.84 1.89
C ASN A 35 -1.18 -8.43 1.90
N LEU A 36 -1.87 -8.72 3.01
CA LEU A 36 -3.30 -8.50 3.16
C LEU A 36 -3.59 -7.03 3.47
N PHE A 37 -4.48 -6.42 2.69
CA PHE A 37 -4.95 -5.05 2.88
C PHE A 37 -6.28 -5.05 3.63
N TYR A 38 -6.39 -4.24 4.67
CA TYR A 38 -7.57 -4.06 5.50
C TYR A 38 -7.89 -2.57 5.66
N PRO A 39 -9.14 -2.13 5.43
CA PRO A 39 -9.58 -0.80 5.81
C PRO A 39 -9.72 -0.69 7.35
N PRO A 40 -9.59 0.52 7.93
CA PRO A 40 -9.77 0.78 9.36
C PRO A 40 -11.03 0.15 9.98
N VAL A 41 -12.18 0.17 9.29
CA VAL A 41 -13.43 -0.44 9.77
C VAL A 41 -13.32 -1.94 10.00
N GLU A 42 -12.60 -2.66 9.14
CA GLU A 42 -12.41 -4.11 9.28
C GLU A 42 -11.43 -4.45 10.41
N VAL A 43 -10.42 -3.60 10.61
CA VAL A 43 -9.48 -3.73 11.73
C VAL A 43 -10.22 -3.52 13.05
N ALA A 44 -11.04 -2.47 13.14
CA ALA A 44 -11.85 -2.18 14.32
C ALA A 44 -12.91 -3.27 14.59
N ALA A 45 -13.43 -3.92 13.54
CA ALA A 45 -14.34 -5.06 13.66
C ALA A 45 -13.64 -6.37 14.07
N GLY A 46 -12.31 -6.40 14.21
CA GLY A 46 -11.55 -7.60 14.58
C GLY A 46 -11.41 -8.64 13.47
N LEU A 47 -11.61 -8.24 12.20
CA LEU A 47 -11.42 -9.11 11.05
C LEU A 47 -9.95 -9.24 10.64
N ALA A 48 -9.12 -8.28 11.05
CA ALA A 48 -7.68 -8.28 10.80
C ALA A 48 -6.93 -9.21 11.79
N PRO A 49 -6.02 -10.08 11.31
CA PRO A 49 -5.27 -10.98 12.17
C PRO A 49 -4.22 -10.25 13.01
N VAL A 50 -4.28 -10.43 14.34
CA VAL A 50 -3.27 -9.91 15.29
C VAL A 50 -1.94 -10.65 15.11
N GLY A 51 -0.83 -9.93 15.24
CA GLY A 51 0.53 -10.48 15.17
C GLY A 51 1.03 -10.87 13.78
N GLN A 52 0.20 -10.75 12.75
CA GLN A 52 0.58 -10.93 11.35
C GLN A 52 0.87 -9.58 10.68
N ASN A 53 1.66 -9.62 9.61
CA ASN A 53 1.97 -8.44 8.83
C ASN A 53 0.77 -8.12 7.93
N ILE A 54 0.16 -6.95 8.14
CA ILE A 54 -1.00 -6.45 7.40
C ILE A 54 -0.71 -5.05 6.87
N ARG A 55 -1.51 -4.63 5.90
CA ARG A 55 -1.58 -3.24 5.43
C ARG A 55 -2.90 -2.63 5.83
N VAL A 56 -2.84 -1.49 6.48
CA VAL A 56 -4.00 -0.66 6.79
C VAL A 56 -3.93 0.59 5.93
N GLY A 57 -4.96 0.82 5.11
CA GLY A 57 -5.02 1.99 4.25
C GLY A 57 -6.25 2.83 4.53
N GLY A 58 -6.06 4.14 4.59
CA GLY A 58 -7.11 5.11 4.83
C GLY A 58 -6.56 6.52 4.69
N MET A 59 -7.24 7.50 5.28
CA MET A 59 -6.76 8.86 5.37
C MET A 59 -6.14 9.13 6.74
N VAL A 60 -5.09 9.94 6.76
CA VAL A 60 -4.49 10.41 8.01
C VAL A 60 -5.41 11.46 8.63
N VAL A 61 -5.75 11.30 9.90
CA VAL A 61 -6.62 12.25 10.63
C VAL A 61 -5.85 13.56 10.88
N GLU A 62 -6.49 14.69 10.59
CA GLU A 62 -5.93 16.03 10.87
C GLU A 62 -5.67 16.25 12.36
N GLY A 63 -4.51 16.80 12.69
CA GLY A 63 -4.01 17.02 14.05
C GLY A 63 -3.64 15.76 14.82
N SER A 64 -3.65 14.57 14.19
CA SER A 64 -3.33 13.31 14.88
C SER A 64 -1.84 13.01 14.91
N VAL A 65 -1.03 13.64 14.03
CA VAL A 65 0.38 13.29 13.86
C VAL A 65 1.21 13.86 15.01
N GLN A 66 1.68 12.96 15.88
CA GLN A 66 2.51 13.27 17.03
C GLN A 66 3.89 12.66 16.84
N ARG A 67 4.92 13.51 16.79
CA ARG A 67 6.32 13.09 16.70
C ARG A 67 6.96 13.17 18.09
N SER A 68 7.76 12.16 18.44
CA SER A 68 8.53 12.15 19.68
C SER A 68 9.72 13.12 19.59
N ASP A 69 9.98 13.87 20.65
CA ASP A 69 11.15 14.77 20.73
C ASP A 69 12.47 14.02 20.94
N SER A 70 12.41 12.80 21.48
CA SER A 70 13.59 12.02 21.89
C SER A 70 13.87 10.80 21.00
N SER A 71 12.94 10.39 20.14
CA SER A 71 13.07 9.20 19.30
C SER A 71 12.48 9.44 17.90
N LEU A 72 12.78 8.54 16.95
CA LEU A 72 12.18 8.56 15.60
C LEU A 72 10.75 7.99 15.57
N GLU A 73 10.08 7.95 16.72
CA GLU A 73 8.73 7.42 16.84
C GLU A 73 7.72 8.49 16.44
N VAL A 74 6.77 8.10 15.61
CA VAL A 74 5.64 8.92 15.17
C VAL A 74 4.35 8.15 15.40
N ARG A 75 3.39 8.80 16.05
CA ARG A 75 2.04 8.29 16.22
C ARG A 75 1.09 9.10 15.34
N PHE A 76 0.18 8.43 14.65
CA PHE A 76 -0.86 9.08 13.87
C PHE A 76 -2.05 8.15 13.71
N ASP A 77 -3.21 8.73 13.43
CA ASP A 77 -4.44 7.97 13.30
C ASP A 77 -4.85 7.86 11.82
N VAL A 78 -5.29 6.67 11.41
CA VAL A 78 -5.77 6.41 10.06
C VAL A 78 -7.26 6.10 10.10
N THR A 79 -8.04 6.77 9.26
CA THR A 79 -9.50 6.63 9.19
C THR A 79 -10.00 6.37 7.77
N ASP A 80 -11.09 5.62 7.66
CA ASP A 80 -11.91 5.49 6.46
C ASP A 80 -13.24 6.24 6.58
N TYR A 81 -13.32 7.19 7.53
CA TYR A 81 -14.52 7.91 7.96
C TYR A 81 -15.57 7.08 8.74
N GLU A 82 -15.40 5.77 8.86
CA GLU A 82 -16.27 4.91 9.69
C GLU A 82 -15.57 4.50 10.99
N ALA A 83 -14.29 4.16 10.91
CA ALA A 83 -13.47 3.81 12.06
C ALA A 83 -12.12 4.52 12.04
N VAL A 84 -11.43 4.46 13.18
CA VAL A 84 -10.09 5.02 13.36
C VAL A 84 -9.19 3.93 13.91
N VAL A 85 -8.02 3.77 13.30
CA VAL A 85 -6.98 2.85 13.75
C VAL A 85 -5.73 3.66 14.11
N PRO A 86 -5.24 3.57 15.35
CA PRO A 86 -4.00 4.21 15.76
C PRO A 86 -2.80 3.48 15.16
N VAL A 87 -1.87 4.24 14.61
CA VAL A 87 -0.64 3.75 13.98
C VAL A 87 0.57 4.31 14.71
N VAL A 88 1.52 3.43 15.02
CA VAL A 88 2.83 3.79 15.56
C VAL A 88 3.89 3.38 14.56
N TYR A 89 4.70 4.33 14.12
CA TYR A 89 5.78 4.12 13.17
C TYR A 89 7.10 4.59 13.76
N THR A 90 8.16 3.80 13.62
CA THR A 90 9.52 4.21 14.02
C THR A 90 10.39 4.37 12.80
N GLY A 91 10.66 5.61 12.40
CA GLY A 91 11.47 5.89 11.22
C GLY A 91 11.22 7.28 10.65
N ILE A 92 11.73 7.50 9.44
CA ILE A 92 11.50 8.74 8.69
C ILE A 92 10.24 8.51 7.85
N LEU A 93 9.26 9.40 8.02
CA LEU A 93 8.06 9.41 7.17
C LEU A 93 8.42 9.92 5.77
N PRO A 94 7.76 9.41 4.71
CA PRO A 94 7.94 9.95 3.36
C PRO A 94 7.62 11.44 3.30
N ASP A 95 8.28 12.18 2.41
CA ASP A 95 8.08 13.62 2.26
C ASP A 95 6.64 14.01 1.84
N LEU A 96 5.94 13.10 1.16
CA LEU A 96 4.54 13.28 0.72
C LEU A 96 3.52 12.87 1.79
N PHE A 97 3.97 12.40 2.96
CA PHE A 97 3.06 12.10 4.05
C PHE A 97 2.57 13.40 4.68
N ASP A 98 1.27 13.63 4.62
CA ASP A 98 0.62 14.78 5.24
C ASP A 98 -0.74 14.39 5.84
N GLU A 99 -1.22 15.23 6.74
CA GLU A 99 -2.55 15.10 7.34
C GLU A 99 -3.65 15.34 6.29
N GLY A 100 -4.80 14.67 6.43
CA GLY A 100 -5.90 14.76 5.46
C GLY A 100 -5.64 14.06 4.12
N GLN A 101 -4.47 13.45 3.93
CA GLN A 101 -4.11 12.70 2.73
C GLN A 101 -4.27 11.19 2.92
N GLY A 102 -4.38 10.48 1.79
CA GLY A 102 -4.40 9.02 1.77
C GLY A 102 -3.03 8.43 2.09
N ALA A 103 -2.97 7.52 3.05
CA ALA A 103 -1.76 6.79 3.42
C ALA A 103 -2.06 5.29 3.61
N VAL A 104 -1.02 4.47 3.38
CA VAL A 104 -1.05 3.03 3.66
C VAL A 104 0.09 2.72 4.63
N ALA A 105 -0.26 2.23 5.81
CA ALA A 105 0.69 1.75 6.80
C ALA A 105 0.77 0.23 6.76
N ALA A 106 1.98 -0.31 6.65
CA ALA A 106 2.23 -1.75 6.68
C ALA A 106 2.94 -2.12 7.97
N GLY A 107 2.46 -3.14 8.67
CA GLY A 107 3.02 -3.54 9.96
C GLY A 107 2.23 -4.63 10.65
N LYS A 108 2.41 -4.75 11.96
CA LYS A 108 1.73 -5.77 12.78
C LYS A 108 0.69 -5.12 13.68
N LEU A 109 -0.52 -5.66 13.68
CA LEU A 109 -1.54 -5.27 14.64
C LEU A 109 -1.23 -5.90 16.00
N ASP A 110 -1.24 -5.09 17.06
CA ASP A 110 -1.10 -5.56 18.44
C ASP A 110 -2.45 -5.97 19.06
N GLU A 111 -2.42 -6.52 20.28
CA GLU A 111 -3.63 -6.95 20.99
C GLU A 111 -4.52 -5.77 21.44
N ASN A 112 -4.00 -4.55 21.42
CA ASN A 112 -4.72 -3.32 21.77
C ASN A 112 -5.38 -2.65 20.56
N GLY A 113 -5.23 -3.22 19.35
CA GLY A 113 -5.73 -2.63 18.10
C GLY A 113 -4.86 -1.52 17.54
N VAL A 114 -3.62 -1.37 18.02
CA VAL A 114 -2.63 -0.43 17.51
C VAL A 114 -1.77 -1.11 16.45
N LEU A 115 -1.65 -0.47 15.29
CA LEU A 115 -0.78 -0.94 14.23
C LEU A 115 0.66 -0.49 14.48
N GLN A 116 1.54 -1.44 14.76
CA GLN A 116 2.99 -1.23 14.80
C GLN A 116 3.52 -1.26 13.36
N ALA A 117 3.54 -0.09 12.72
CA ALA A 117 3.95 0.08 11.34
C ALA A 117 5.48 -0.04 11.20
N SER A 118 5.90 -0.88 10.25
CA SER A 118 7.27 -0.99 9.78
C SER A 118 7.53 -0.13 8.53
N GLU A 119 6.48 0.22 7.79
CA GLU A 119 6.56 1.00 6.56
C GLU A 119 5.31 1.88 6.43
N VAL A 120 5.48 3.11 5.96
CA VAL A 120 4.39 4.04 5.64
C VAL A 120 4.56 4.49 4.21
N LEU A 121 3.50 4.36 3.42
CA LEU A 121 3.44 4.75 2.03
C LEU A 121 2.43 5.89 1.90
N ALA A 122 2.92 7.07 1.54
CA ALA A 122 2.07 8.18 1.16
C ALA A 122 1.63 8.02 -0.30
N LYS A 123 0.42 8.46 -0.62
CA LYS A 123 -0.03 8.51 -2.02
C LYS A 123 0.84 9.50 -2.79
N HIS A 124 1.23 9.15 -4.02
CA HIS A 124 1.88 10.09 -4.93
C HIS A 124 0.82 11.01 -5.53
N ASP A 125 0.95 12.32 -5.33
CA ASP A 125 0.14 13.30 -6.06
C ASP A 125 0.61 13.37 -7.51
N GLU A 126 -0.12 12.71 -8.40
CA GLU A 126 0.06 12.80 -9.85
C GLU A 126 -0.49 14.13 -10.40
N ASN A 127 0.04 15.26 -9.95
CA ASN A 127 -0.11 16.52 -10.69
C ASN A 127 1.23 16.88 -11.38
N TYR A 128 1.79 15.92 -12.11
CA TYR A 128 2.92 16.15 -13.00
C TYR A 128 2.40 16.75 -14.31
N MET A 129 2.67 18.04 -14.52
CA MET A 129 2.49 18.68 -15.80
C MET A 129 3.85 18.72 -16.50
N PRO A 130 4.05 17.93 -17.57
CA PRO A 130 5.33 17.91 -18.29
C PRO A 130 5.66 19.31 -18.82
N PRO A 131 6.95 19.72 -18.83
CA PRO A 131 7.36 21.03 -19.31
C PRO A 131 6.95 21.27 -20.77
N GLU A 132 6.91 20.22 -21.59
CA GLU A 132 6.46 20.30 -22.99
C GLU A 132 4.98 20.70 -23.09
N VAL A 133 4.16 20.26 -22.15
CA VAL A 133 2.73 20.59 -22.08
C VAL A 133 2.54 22.02 -21.57
N ALA A 134 3.34 22.44 -20.59
CA ALA A 134 3.35 23.82 -20.09
C ALA A 134 3.73 24.82 -21.21
N GLU A 135 4.80 24.54 -21.94
CA GLU A 135 5.26 25.37 -23.06
C GLU A 135 4.24 25.40 -24.21
N ALA A 136 3.63 24.26 -24.56
CA ALA A 136 2.61 24.21 -25.61
C ALA A 136 1.35 25.01 -25.28
N LEU A 137 0.96 25.02 -23.99
CA LEU A 137 -0.17 25.82 -23.51
C LEU A 137 0.17 27.31 -23.45
N GLU A 138 1.38 27.68 -23.04
CA GLU A 138 1.83 29.08 -23.03
C GLU A 138 1.96 29.65 -24.45
N ALA A 139 2.53 28.87 -25.38
CA ALA A 139 2.59 29.22 -26.79
C ALA A 139 1.20 29.31 -27.45
N SER A 140 0.21 28.55 -26.98
CA SER A 140 -1.17 28.67 -27.47
C SER A 140 -1.87 29.89 -26.90
N LYS A 141 -1.64 30.24 -25.63
CA LYS A 141 -2.16 31.46 -25.00
C LYS A 141 -1.63 32.74 -25.68
N SER A 142 -0.35 32.79 -26.03
CA SER A 142 0.24 33.94 -26.73
C SER A 142 -0.34 34.13 -28.13
N ARG A 143 -0.50 33.05 -28.91
CA ARG A 143 -1.16 33.10 -30.24
C ARG A 143 -2.61 33.59 -30.18
N MET A 144 -3.37 33.19 -29.15
CA MET A 144 -4.74 33.67 -28.95
C MET A 144 -4.81 35.16 -28.57
N ALA A 145 -3.81 35.66 -27.84
CA ALA A 145 -3.72 37.09 -27.48
C ALA A 145 -3.39 37.97 -28.69
N GLU A 146 -2.53 37.50 -29.61
CA GLU A 146 -2.19 38.21 -30.85
C GLU A 146 -3.38 38.30 -31.81
N GLN A 147 -4.13 37.21 -32.00
CA GLN A 147 -5.33 37.20 -32.86
C GLN A 147 -6.48 38.08 -32.34
N SER A 148 -6.52 38.35 -31.03
CA SER A 148 -7.52 39.23 -30.40
C SER A 148 -7.18 40.72 -30.58
N GLY A 149 -5.93 41.05 -30.92
CA GLY A 149 -5.46 42.42 -31.13
C GLY A 149 -5.62 42.94 -32.57
N GLU A 150 -5.65 42.05 -33.57
CA GLU A 150 -5.74 42.45 -34.99
C GLU A 150 -7.16 42.69 -35.53
N GLN A 151 -8.22 42.33 -34.79
CA GLN A 151 -9.61 42.59 -35.22
C GLN A 151 -10.15 43.96 -34.76
N GLY A 152 -9.33 44.81 -34.12
CA GLY A 152 -9.76 46.06 -33.48
C GLY A 152 -9.43 47.38 -34.20
N TYR A 153 -8.73 47.38 -35.34
CA TYR A 153 -8.37 48.62 -36.05
C TYR A 153 -8.59 48.45 -37.57
N GLY A 154 -9.81 48.68 -38.02
CA GLY A 154 -10.18 48.55 -39.41
C GLY A 154 -11.59 49.07 -39.72
N GLN A 155 -11.90 50.30 -39.29
CA GLN A 155 -12.87 51.18 -39.95
C GLN A 155 -12.33 52.60 -39.95
#